data_AF-A0A1H8TYM4-F1
#
_entry.id   AF-A0A1H8TYM4-F1
#
_cell.length_a   1.000
_cell.length_b   1.000
_cell.length_c   1.000
_cell.angle_alpha   90.00
_cell.angle_beta   90.00
_cell.angle_gamma   90.00
#
_symmetry.space_group_name_H-M   'P 1'
#
loop_
_entity.id
_entity.type
_entity.pdbx_description
1 polymer ?
#
loop_
_entity_poly.entity_id
_entity_poly.type
_entity_poly.pdbx_seq_one_letter_code
_entity_poly.pdbx_strand_id
1 'polypeptide(L)'
;MSENCHIEAMGKAVGELSVAFATLSDKGTTETAPLSFCELDTLHPLSGTAALVDFIQNPPFEIKREGVARVRQLLNELKERHTELERLPRQIVHHDLLIFNLLTRSDGTMSGVLDFDFASRDIRAIELAVCLNHLLQFHPGLLEPVRIFMKVFSAEMRLNADEMKQLPFLMNIYYVALLTIYVGQHASGKDVQHAFTYIFGATDSNVQLASRSQ
;
A
#
# COMPACT_ATOMS: atom_id res chain seq x y z
N MET A 1 -25.74 9.94 -2.00
CA MET A 1 -25.40 8.82 -2.91
C MET A 1 -25.25 7.55 -2.12
N SER A 2 -25.37 6.38 -2.76
CA SER A 2 -25.06 5.11 -2.11
C SER A 2 -23.55 4.92 -1.98
N GLU A 3 -23.14 4.18 -0.96
CA GLU A 3 -21.75 3.78 -0.70
C GLU A 3 -21.09 3.11 -1.92
N ASN A 4 -21.83 2.25 -2.62
CA ASN A 4 -21.36 1.62 -3.86
C ASN A 4 -20.95 2.64 -4.93
N CYS A 5 -21.66 3.77 -5.03
CA CYS A 5 -21.34 4.80 -6.01
C CYS A 5 -19.99 5.49 -5.70
N HIS A 6 -19.63 5.63 -4.42
CA HIS A 6 -18.31 6.15 -4.04
C HIS A 6 -17.20 5.14 -4.36
N ILE A 7 -17.44 3.85 -4.13
CA ILE A 7 -16.47 2.78 -4.46
C ILE A 7 -16.23 2.70 -5.98
N GLU A 8 -17.30 2.82 -6.78
CA GLU A 8 -17.19 2.89 -8.24
C GLU A 8 -16.40 4.14 -8.68
N ALA A 9 -16.72 5.30 -8.12
CA ALA A 9 -16.03 6.55 -8.45
C ALA A 9 -14.54 6.48 -8.07
N MET A 10 -14.22 5.89 -6.91
CA MET A 10 -12.86 5.65 -6.45
C MET A 10 -12.12 4.72 -7.41
N GLY A 11 -12.66 3.53 -7.72
CA GLY A 11 -11.98 2.57 -8.58
C GLY A 11 -11.74 3.09 -9.99
N LYS A 12 -12.66 3.91 -10.53
CA LYS A 12 -12.46 4.61 -11.79
C LYS A 12 -11.32 5.63 -11.68
N ALA A 13 -11.32 6.49 -10.66
CA ALA A 13 -10.30 7.51 -10.48
C ALA A 13 -8.89 6.92 -10.31
N VAL A 14 -8.76 5.83 -9.53
CA VAL A 14 -7.49 5.10 -9.36
C VAL A 14 -7.02 4.50 -10.69
N GLY A 15 -7.93 3.94 -11.48
CA GLY A 15 -7.64 3.41 -12.81
C GLY A 15 -7.13 4.48 -13.78
N GLU A 16 -7.86 5.60 -13.89
CA GLU A 16 -7.48 6.75 -14.73
C GLU A 16 -6.12 7.33 -14.30
N LEU A 17 -5.90 7.51 -13.00
CA LEU A 17 -4.62 8.00 -12.47
C LEU A 17 -3.47 7.05 -12.79
N SER A 18 -3.68 5.74 -12.64
CA SER A 18 -2.67 4.72 -12.96
C SER A 18 -2.23 4.79 -14.43
N VAL A 19 -3.18 5.01 -15.37
CA VAL A 19 -2.87 5.19 -16.80
C VAL A 19 -2.12 6.50 -17.04
N ALA A 20 -2.51 7.58 -16.37
CA ALA A 20 -1.83 8.87 -16.47
C ALA A 20 -0.37 8.78 -15.99
N PHE A 21 -0.13 8.11 -14.86
CA PHE A 21 1.19 7.87 -14.31
C PHE A 21 2.07 6.98 -15.19
N ALA A 22 1.50 5.94 -15.81
CA ALA A 22 2.21 5.14 -16.82
C ALA A 22 2.71 6.03 -17.96
N THR A 23 1.84 6.90 -18.48
CA THR A 23 2.16 7.80 -19.60
C THR A 23 3.22 8.85 -19.24
N LEU A 24 3.22 9.35 -18.00
CA LEU A 24 4.23 10.30 -17.52
C LEU A 24 5.60 9.63 -17.32
N SER A 25 5.61 8.36 -16.88
CA SER A 25 6.84 7.60 -16.66
C SER A 25 7.64 7.39 -17.94
N ASP A 26 6.96 7.28 -19.08
CA ASP A 26 7.59 7.11 -20.40
C ASP A 26 8.25 8.39 -20.92
N LYS A 27 7.93 9.56 -20.33
CA LYS A 27 8.45 10.87 -20.76
C LYS A 27 9.76 11.29 -20.08
N GLY A 28 10.40 10.39 -19.33
CA GLY A 28 11.76 10.60 -18.82
C GLY A 28 11.89 11.63 -17.71
N THR A 29 10.97 11.64 -16.74
CA THR A 29 11.03 12.58 -15.61
C THR A 29 11.98 12.10 -14.51
N THR A 30 13.12 12.81 -14.43
CA THR A 30 13.97 13.21 -13.29
C THR A 30 14.22 12.29 -12.09
N GLU A 31 15.51 12.26 -11.72
CA GLU A 31 16.22 11.65 -10.59
C GLU A 31 15.69 12.03 -9.18
N THR A 32 14.42 11.78 -8.87
CA THR A 32 14.00 11.76 -7.45
C THR A 32 14.59 10.52 -6.80
N ALA A 33 15.28 10.68 -5.66
CA ALA A 33 15.77 9.57 -4.86
C ALA A 33 14.61 8.57 -4.66
N PRO A 34 14.79 7.28 -5.00
CA PRO A 34 13.65 6.40 -5.20
C PRO A 34 13.10 5.98 -3.83
N LEU A 35 12.07 6.67 -3.36
CA LEU A 35 11.20 6.13 -2.33
C LEU A 35 10.53 4.91 -2.93
N SER A 36 10.73 3.72 -2.37
CA SER A 36 10.04 2.50 -2.79
C SER A 36 9.55 1.73 -1.59
N PHE A 37 8.30 1.28 -1.66
CA PHE A 37 7.66 0.51 -0.60
C PHE A 37 8.20 -0.92 -0.51
N CYS A 38 8.99 -1.36 -1.50
CA CYS A 38 9.76 -2.60 -1.43
C CYS A 38 11.23 -2.38 -0.97
N GLU A 39 11.71 -1.14 -0.94
CA GLU A 39 13.07 -0.78 -0.48
C GLU A 39 12.97 -0.01 0.84
N LEU A 40 12.75 -0.73 1.94
CA LEU A 40 12.36 -0.14 3.24
C LEU A 40 13.36 0.90 3.78
N ASP A 41 14.64 0.75 3.46
CA ASP A 41 15.70 1.66 3.91
C ASP A 41 15.64 3.04 3.20
N THR A 42 14.78 3.19 2.18
CA THR A 42 14.54 4.46 1.48
C THR A 42 13.37 5.26 2.06
N LEU A 43 12.54 4.65 2.91
CA LEU A 43 11.24 5.21 3.31
C LEU A 43 11.33 6.33 4.35
N HIS A 44 12.37 6.34 5.18
CA HIS A 44 12.56 7.38 6.19
C HIS A 44 14.03 7.48 6.63
N PRO A 45 14.62 8.68 6.75
CA PRO A 45 16.05 8.84 7.04
C PRO A 45 16.51 8.27 8.40
N LEU A 46 15.59 8.10 9.34
CA LEU A 46 15.84 7.56 10.69
C LEU A 46 15.37 6.10 10.87
N SER A 47 14.95 5.43 9.80
CA SER A 47 14.42 4.07 9.88
C SER A 47 14.75 3.26 8.63
N GLY A 48 14.49 1.96 8.73
CA GLY A 48 14.77 0.97 7.70
C GLY A 48 14.53 -0.42 8.25
N THR A 49 15.00 -1.43 7.54
CA THR A 49 14.80 -2.84 7.89
C THR A 49 15.34 -3.13 9.29
N ALA A 50 16.56 -2.69 9.60
CA ALA A 50 17.20 -2.95 10.89
C ALA A 50 16.47 -2.26 12.05
N ALA A 51 16.08 -0.99 11.86
CA ALA A 51 15.36 -0.23 12.87
C ALA A 51 13.97 -0.83 13.15
N LEU A 52 13.26 -1.28 12.12
CA LEU A 52 11.98 -1.98 12.30
C LEU A 52 12.14 -3.27 13.11
N VAL A 53 13.17 -4.07 12.81
CA VAL A 53 13.44 -5.33 13.53
C VAL A 53 13.73 -5.08 15.01
N ASP A 54 14.57 -4.07 15.33
CA ASP A 54 14.85 -3.70 16.71
C ASP A 54 13.60 -3.17 17.42
N PHE A 55 12.82 -2.31 16.76
CA PHE A 55 11.60 -1.75 17.32
C PHE A 55 10.58 -2.84 17.70
N ILE A 56 10.37 -3.86 16.86
CA ILE A 56 9.41 -4.94 17.19
C ILE A 56 9.98 -5.95 18.20
N GLN A 57 11.31 -6.02 18.35
CA GLN A 57 11.98 -6.80 19.39
C GLN A 57 11.81 -6.14 20.76
N ASN A 58 12.16 -4.85 20.81
CA ASN A 58 12.22 -4.03 22.01
C ASN A 58 11.23 -2.86 21.88
N PRO A 59 9.91 -3.14 21.82
CA PRO A 59 8.95 -2.10 21.50
C PRO A 59 8.84 -1.10 22.67
N PRO A 60 8.80 0.21 22.37
CA PRO A 60 8.66 1.25 23.39
C PRO A 60 7.25 1.30 24.01
N PHE A 61 6.31 0.53 23.48
CA PHE A 61 4.93 0.39 23.95
C PHE A 61 4.42 -1.03 23.70
N GLU A 62 3.22 -1.35 24.22
CA GLU A 62 2.63 -2.68 24.08
C GLU A 62 2.20 -2.98 22.63
N ILE A 63 2.62 -4.15 22.12
CA ILE A 63 2.24 -4.70 20.81
C ILE A 63 1.89 -6.19 20.95
N LYS A 64 1.03 -6.70 20.07
CA LYS A 64 0.67 -8.13 20.01
C LYS A 64 1.86 -8.98 19.58
N ARG A 65 2.46 -9.77 20.47
CA ARG A 65 3.72 -10.47 20.20
C ARG A 65 3.64 -11.47 19.04
N GLU A 66 2.44 -11.96 18.72
CA GLU A 66 2.14 -12.84 17.60
C GLU A 66 2.54 -12.22 16.25
N GLY A 67 2.34 -10.91 16.10
CA GLY A 67 2.69 -10.18 14.86
C GLY A 67 4.19 -10.08 14.58
N VAL A 68 5.05 -10.26 15.60
CA VAL A 68 6.50 -10.12 15.46
C VAL A 68 7.07 -11.19 14.53
N ALA A 69 6.62 -12.44 14.68
CA ALA A 69 7.05 -13.53 13.80
C ALA A 69 6.61 -13.28 12.36
N ARG A 70 5.40 -12.75 12.16
CA ARG A 70 4.86 -12.44 10.84
C ARG A 70 5.62 -11.33 10.12
N VAL A 71 5.92 -10.23 10.79
CA VAL A 71 6.71 -9.14 10.19
C VAL A 71 8.11 -9.64 9.81
N ARG A 72 8.77 -10.44 10.66
CA ARG A 72 10.06 -11.05 10.30
C ARG A 72 9.98 -11.96 9.09
N GLN A 73 8.93 -12.79 9.01
CA GLN A 73 8.71 -13.64 7.85
C GLN A 73 8.55 -12.79 6.58
N LEU A 74 7.75 -11.73 6.61
CA LEU A 74 7.57 -10.83 5.47
C LEU A 74 8.87 -10.15 5.05
N LEU A 75 9.72 -9.74 6.00
CA LEU A 75 11.04 -9.18 5.70
C LEU A 75 11.97 -10.20 5.03
N ASN A 76 11.91 -11.47 5.41
CA ASN A 76 12.67 -12.53 4.74
C ASN A 76 12.11 -12.81 3.34
N GLU A 77 10.80 -12.93 3.21
CA GLU A 77 10.13 -13.12 1.91
C GLU A 77 10.44 -11.95 0.94
N LEU A 78 10.53 -10.72 1.44
CA LEU A 78 10.91 -9.55 0.64
C LEU A 78 12.31 -9.70 0.06
N LYS A 79 13.28 -10.17 0.87
CA LYS A 79 14.65 -10.45 0.40
C LYS A 79 14.68 -11.58 -0.61
N GLU A 80 13.94 -12.66 -0.37
CA GLU A 80 13.89 -13.83 -1.26
C GLU A 80 13.25 -13.49 -2.62
N ARG A 81 12.24 -12.62 -2.62
CA ARG A 81 11.48 -12.23 -3.82
C ARG A 81 12.09 -11.05 -4.59
N HIS A 82 13.17 -10.44 -4.10
CA HIS A 82 13.78 -9.24 -4.69
C HIS A 82 13.90 -9.32 -6.22
N THR A 83 14.51 -10.38 -6.75
CA THR A 83 14.69 -10.57 -8.20
C THR A 83 13.38 -10.68 -8.98
N GLU A 84 12.32 -11.23 -8.39
CA GLU A 84 11.00 -11.30 -9.03
C GLU A 84 10.34 -9.91 -9.06
N LEU A 85 10.46 -9.17 -7.95
CA LEU A 85 9.90 -7.82 -7.81
C LEU A 85 10.59 -6.80 -8.71
N GLU A 86 11.91 -6.91 -8.90
CA GLU A 86 12.66 -6.04 -9.82
C GLU A 86 12.19 -6.13 -11.27
N ARG A 87 11.68 -7.29 -11.68
CA ARG A 87 11.19 -7.53 -13.05
C ARG A 87 9.77 -7.01 -13.29
N LEU A 88 9.06 -6.63 -12.23
CA LEU A 88 7.71 -6.13 -12.38
C LEU A 88 7.69 -4.77 -13.08
N PRO A 89 6.66 -4.48 -13.88
CA PRO A 89 6.46 -3.17 -14.46
C PRO A 89 6.42 -2.08 -13.39
N ARG A 90 7.09 -0.97 -13.68
CA ARG A 90 7.18 0.18 -12.79
C ARG A 90 6.67 1.45 -13.46
N GLN A 91 6.00 2.28 -12.69
CA GLN A 91 5.47 3.58 -13.11
C GLN A 91 5.47 4.52 -11.89
N ILE A 92 5.03 5.76 -12.04
CA ILE A 92 4.74 6.61 -10.88
C ILE A 92 3.59 5.99 -10.07
N VAL A 93 3.76 5.88 -8.76
CA VAL A 93 2.78 5.37 -7.80
C VAL A 93 2.60 6.44 -6.74
N HIS A 94 1.37 6.70 -6.32
CA HIS A 94 1.01 7.70 -5.32
C HIS A 94 1.36 7.25 -3.90
N HIS A 95 1.30 5.94 -3.65
CA HIS A 95 1.60 5.27 -2.38
C HIS A 95 0.65 5.56 -1.20
N ASP A 96 -0.11 6.65 -1.25
CA ASP A 96 -1.12 7.01 -0.23
C ASP A 96 -2.50 7.33 -0.84
N LEU A 97 -2.93 6.59 -1.87
CA LEU A 97 -4.20 6.85 -2.55
C LEU A 97 -5.40 6.28 -1.79
N LEU A 98 -5.65 6.83 -0.61
CA LEU A 98 -6.78 6.49 0.26
C LEU A 98 -8.01 7.37 -0.06
N ILE A 99 -9.19 6.97 0.40
CA ILE A 99 -10.43 7.74 0.16
C ILE A 99 -10.34 9.19 0.66
N PHE A 100 -9.51 9.44 1.67
CA PHE A 100 -9.27 10.75 2.26
C PHE A 100 -8.50 11.71 1.35
N ASN A 101 -7.72 11.17 0.42
CA ASN A 101 -6.94 11.93 -0.55
C ASN A 101 -7.68 12.11 -1.88
N LEU A 102 -8.99 11.78 -1.92
CA LEU A 102 -9.85 11.95 -3.08
C LEU A 102 -10.87 13.07 -2.87
N LEU A 103 -10.91 14.01 -3.82
CA LEU A 103 -11.89 15.10 -3.81
C LEU A 103 -13.14 14.70 -4.59
N THR A 104 -14.29 14.80 -3.94
CA THR A 104 -15.60 14.59 -4.59
C THR A 104 -16.33 15.91 -4.81
N ARG A 105 -17.02 16.02 -5.95
CA ARG A 105 -18.00 17.08 -6.20
C ARG A 105 -19.31 16.76 -5.47
N SER A 106 -20.18 17.77 -5.37
CA SER A 106 -21.54 17.62 -4.82
C SER A 106 -22.41 16.60 -5.57
N ASP A 107 -22.10 16.34 -6.84
CA ASP A 107 -22.77 15.33 -7.67
C ASP A 107 -22.18 13.92 -7.50
N GLY A 108 -21.12 13.77 -6.70
CA GLY A 108 -20.48 12.49 -6.42
C GLY A 108 -19.29 12.11 -7.26
N THR A 109 -19.01 12.90 -8.29
CA THR A 109 -17.90 12.61 -9.19
C THR A 109 -16.57 12.93 -8.51
N MET A 110 -15.57 12.07 -8.71
CA MET A 110 -14.20 12.38 -8.29
C MET A 110 -13.67 13.51 -9.17
N SER A 111 -13.03 14.49 -8.52
CA SER A 111 -12.62 15.76 -9.15
C SER A 111 -11.15 16.09 -8.96
N GLY A 112 -10.46 15.36 -8.10
CA GLY A 112 -9.03 15.54 -7.88
C GLY A 112 -8.47 14.50 -6.90
N VAL A 113 -7.16 14.38 -6.94
CA VAL A 113 -6.33 13.60 -6.02
C VAL A 113 -5.41 14.58 -5.31
N LEU A 114 -5.20 14.39 -4.00
CA LEU A 114 -4.38 15.22 -3.14
C LEU A 114 -3.17 14.45 -2.62
N ASP A 115 -2.18 15.19 -2.13
CA ASP A 115 -1.04 14.69 -1.33
C ASP A 115 -0.10 13.70 -2.07
N PHE A 116 0.73 14.25 -2.94
CA PHE A 116 1.72 13.49 -3.72
C PHE A 116 3.08 13.38 -3.00
N ASP A 117 3.16 13.60 -1.69
CA ASP A 117 4.44 13.64 -0.97
C ASP A 117 5.18 12.29 -1.00
N PHE A 118 4.43 11.19 -1.14
CA PHE A 118 5.00 9.84 -1.35
C PHE A 118 5.09 9.42 -2.81
N ALA A 119 4.67 10.26 -3.76
CA ALA A 119 4.61 9.87 -5.16
C ALA A 119 6.02 9.63 -5.73
N SER A 120 6.26 8.42 -6.22
CA SER A 120 7.58 8.00 -6.70
C SER A 120 7.47 6.92 -7.76
N ARG A 121 8.61 6.58 -8.41
CA ARG A 121 8.64 5.51 -9.40
C ARG A 121 8.81 4.15 -8.72
N ASP A 122 7.74 3.36 -8.67
CA ASP A 122 7.72 2.05 -8.02
C ASP A 122 6.94 1.00 -8.84
N ILE A 123 6.82 -0.22 -8.30
CA ILE A 123 6.03 -1.31 -8.88
C ILE A 123 4.58 -0.85 -8.97
N ARG A 124 4.03 -0.79 -10.20
CA ARG A 124 2.70 -0.19 -10.42
C ARG A 124 1.57 -0.90 -9.67
N ALA A 125 1.72 -2.19 -9.41
CA ALA A 125 0.76 -2.99 -8.65
C ALA A 125 0.62 -2.56 -7.17
N ILE A 126 1.56 -1.79 -6.62
CA ILE A 126 1.49 -1.26 -5.26
C ILE A 126 0.30 -0.31 -5.10
N GLU A 127 -0.04 0.50 -6.11
CA GLU A 127 -1.20 1.40 -6.07
C GLU A 127 -2.49 0.62 -5.77
N LEU A 128 -2.67 -0.51 -6.46
CA LEU A 128 -3.81 -1.39 -6.24
C LEU A 128 -3.74 -2.04 -4.85
N ALA A 129 -2.56 -2.45 -4.40
CA ALA A 129 -2.38 -3.05 -3.09
C ALA A 129 -2.79 -2.10 -1.94
N VAL A 130 -2.44 -0.81 -2.04
CA VAL A 130 -2.84 0.26 -1.11
C VAL A 130 -4.37 0.37 -1.06
N CYS A 131 -5.00 0.54 -2.22
CA CYS A 131 -6.45 0.71 -2.34
C CYS A 131 -7.22 -0.51 -1.79
N LEU A 132 -6.77 -1.73 -2.11
CA LEU A 132 -7.42 -2.96 -1.65
C LEU A 132 -7.30 -3.14 -0.14
N ASN A 133 -6.12 -2.85 0.45
CA ASN A 133 -5.96 -2.87 1.90
C ASN A 133 -6.91 -1.88 2.57
N HIS A 134 -7.02 -0.68 2.03
CA HIS A 134 -7.93 0.33 2.55
C HIS A 134 -9.39 -0.13 2.50
N LEU A 135 -9.86 -0.65 1.37
CA LEU A 135 -11.23 -1.18 1.26
C LEU A 135 -11.51 -2.32 2.25
N LEU A 136 -10.56 -3.24 2.43
CA LEU A 136 -10.71 -4.35 3.38
C LEU A 136 -10.68 -3.89 4.84
N GLN A 137 -10.02 -2.79 5.16
CA GLN A 137 -10.06 -2.18 6.49
C GLN A 137 -11.42 -1.54 6.79
N PHE A 138 -12.02 -0.86 5.82
CA PHE A 138 -13.34 -0.22 5.98
C PHE A 138 -14.49 -1.23 5.92
N HIS A 139 -14.32 -2.33 5.18
CA HIS A 139 -15.34 -3.35 4.98
C HIS A 139 -14.83 -4.75 5.33
N PRO A 140 -14.49 -5.00 6.61
CA PRO A 140 -13.88 -6.26 7.02
C PRO A 140 -14.79 -7.45 6.71
N GLY A 141 -14.25 -8.44 6.01
CA GLY A 141 -14.96 -9.67 5.64
C GLY A 141 -15.92 -9.53 4.44
N LEU A 142 -16.04 -8.34 3.83
CA LEU A 142 -16.89 -8.11 2.67
C LEU A 142 -16.05 -8.04 1.39
N LEU A 143 -16.32 -8.95 0.45
CA LEU A 143 -15.68 -8.91 -0.87
C LEU A 143 -16.44 -8.06 -1.89
N GLU A 144 -17.68 -7.67 -1.60
CA GLU A 144 -18.49 -6.91 -2.55
C GLU A 144 -17.90 -5.53 -2.88
N PRO A 145 -17.42 -4.72 -1.91
CA PRO A 145 -16.71 -3.47 -2.20
C PRO A 145 -15.49 -3.68 -3.10
N VAL A 146 -14.71 -4.74 -2.83
CA VAL A 146 -13.55 -5.10 -3.65
C VAL A 146 -13.98 -5.47 -5.07
N ARG A 147 -15.06 -6.24 -5.25
CA ARG A 147 -15.58 -6.61 -6.58
C ARG A 147 -16.05 -5.40 -7.37
N ILE A 148 -16.78 -4.48 -6.72
CA ILE A 148 -17.25 -3.24 -7.33
C ILE A 148 -16.06 -2.39 -7.78
N PHE A 149 -15.10 -2.17 -6.89
CA PHE A 149 -13.87 -1.42 -7.19
C PHE A 149 -13.10 -2.05 -8.36
N MET A 150 -12.84 -3.36 -8.30
CA MET A 150 -12.05 -4.07 -9.31
C MET A 150 -12.70 -4.03 -10.68
N LYS A 151 -14.04 -4.08 -10.76
CA LYS A 151 -14.78 -4.01 -12.02
C LYS A 151 -14.49 -2.72 -12.77
N VAL A 152 -14.51 -1.58 -12.09
CA VAL A 152 -14.27 -0.28 -12.72
C VAL A 152 -12.78 0.00 -12.91
N PHE A 153 -11.93 -0.38 -11.95
CA PHE A 153 -10.48 -0.24 -12.07
C PHE A 153 -9.94 -1.00 -13.28
N SER A 154 -10.36 -2.25 -13.47
CA SER A 154 -9.90 -3.12 -14.56
C SER A 154 -10.36 -2.70 -15.97
N ALA A 155 -11.35 -1.80 -16.04
CA ALA A 155 -11.78 -1.19 -17.29
C ALA A 155 -10.75 -0.16 -17.79
N GLU A 156 -10.07 0.53 -16.87
CA GLU A 156 -9.08 1.57 -17.18
C GLU A 156 -7.66 0.99 -17.21
N MET A 157 -7.28 0.22 -16.18
CA MET A 157 -5.92 -0.28 -15.99
C MET A 157 -5.90 -1.80 -15.80
N ARG A 158 -4.98 -2.49 -16.48
CA ARG A 158 -4.79 -3.94 -16.35
C ARG A 158 -3.38 -4.26 -15.88
N LEU A 159 -3.32 -4.98 -14.76
CA LEU A 159 -2.09 -5.63 -14.31
C LEU A 159 -1.84 -6.90 -15.13
N ASN A 160 -0.57 -7.23 -15.36
CA ASN A 160 -0.18 -8.47 -16.01
C ASN A 160 -0.23 -9.66 -15.02
N ALA A 161 0.00 -10.87 -15.53
CA ALA A 161 -0.07 -12.08 -14.72
C ALA A 161 0.95 -12.11 -13.56
N ASP A 162 2.17 -11.62 -13.77
CA ASP A 162 3.22 -11.59 -12.75
C ASP A 162 2.88 -10.60 -11.63
N GLU A 163 2.33 -9.45 -11.99
CA GLU A 163 1.85 -8.45 -11.03
C GLU A 163 0.68 -8.96 -10.20
N MET A 164 -0.30 -9.58 -10.84
CA MET A 164 -1.43 -10.20 -10.15
C MET A 164 -0.98 -11.31 -9.20
N LYS A 165 0.05 -12.08 -9.59
CA LYS A 165 0.65 -13.13 -8.75
C LYS A 165 1.31 -12.55 -7.50
N GLN A 166 1.96 -11.38 -7.60
CA GLN A 166 2.63 -10.74 -6.46
C GLN A 166 1.71 -9.82 -5.64
N LEU A 167 0.53 -9.45 -6.15
CA LEU A 167 -0.38 -8.52 -5.48
C LEU A 167 -0.70 -8.88 -4.01
N PRO A 168 -1.00 -10.13 -3.63
CA PRO A 168 -1.23 -10.48 -2.22
C PRO A 168 0.01 -10.25 -1.33
N PHE A 169 1.20 -10.46 -1.88
CA PHE A 169 2.45 -10.18 -1.18
C PHE A 169 2.66 -8.67 -1.02
N LEU A 170 2.46 -7.89 -2.09
CA LEU A 170 2.55 -6.43 -2.07
C LEU A 170 1.56 -5.80 -1.08
N MET A 171 0.35 -6.35 -0.94
CA MET A 171 -0.61 -5.93 0.10
C MET A 171 -0.05 -6.10 1.52
N ASN A 172 0.72 -7.16 1.79
CA ASN A 172 1.38 -7.30 3.10
C ASN A 172 2.57 -6.35 3.24
N ILE A 173 3.35 -6.16 2.18
CA ILE A 173 4.51 -5.26 2.19
C ILE A 173 4.11 -3.81 2.42
N TYR A 174 2.94 -3.38 1.93
CA TYR A 174 2.39 -2.07 2.25
C TYR A 174 2.34 -1.80 3.77
N TYR A 175 1.89 -2.77 4.58
CA TYR A 175 1.88 -2.60 6.03
C TYR A 175 3.29 -2.56 6.62
N VAL A 176 4.22 -3.37 6.12
CA VAL A 176 5.62 -3.35 6.55
C VAL A 176 6.28 -1.99 6.23
N ALA A 177 5.97 -1.41 5.08
CA ALA A 177 6.41 -0.07 4.69
C ALA A 177 5.87 1.00 5.66
N LEU A 178 4.56 0.97 5.95
CA LEU A 178 3.97 1.89 6.93
C LEU A 178 4.59 1.75 8.32
N LEU A 179 4.80 0.52 8.80
CA LEU A 179 5.47 0.28 10.09
C LEU A 179 6.87 0.90 10.08
N THR A 180 7.62 0.75 8.99
CA THR A 180 8.96 1.35 8.83
C THR A 180 8.91 2.87 8.91
N ILE A 181 7.93 3.51 8.27
CA ILE A 181 7.69 4.96 8.33
C ILE A 181 7.38 5.38 9.78
N TYR A 182 6.49 4.66 10.48
CA TYR A 182 6.15 4.98 11.87
C TYR A 182 7.32 4.83 12.83
N VAL A 183 8.19 3.83 12.64
CA VAL A 183 9.44 3.72 13.42
C VAL A 183 10.31 4.96 13.22
N GLY A 184 10.42 5.45 11.99
CA GLY A 184 11.15 6.68 11.68
C GLY A 184 10.54 7.93 12.32
N GLN A 185 9.22 8.03 12.27
CA GLN A 185 8.47 9.11 12.91
C GLN A 185 8.61 9.08 14.44
N HIS A 186 8.59 7.90 15.06
CA HIS A 186 8.88 7.73 16.48
C HIS A 186 10.30 8.19 16.82
N ALA A 187 11.29 7.81 16.02
CA ALA A 187 12.67 8.26 16.19
C ALA A 187 12.82 9.79 16.05
N SER A 188 11.93 10.44 15.30
CA SER A 188 11.84 11.91 15.22
C SER A 188 11.05 12.57 16.37
N GLY A 189 10.56 11.79 17.34
CA GLY A 189 9.83 12.27 18.51
C GLY A 189 8.31 12.39 18.33
N LYS A 190 7.72 11.85 17.26
CA LYS A 190 6.27 11.81 17.09
C LYS A 190 5.66 10.66 17.90
N ASP A 191 4.50 10.89 18.50
CA ASP A 191 3.70 9.80 19.06
C ASP A 191 3.05 9.01 17.91
N VAL A 192 3.41 7.74 17.81
CA VAL A 192 2.91 6.81 16.79
C VAL A 192 2.19 5.60 17.38
N GLN A 193 2.04 5.51 18.71
CA GLN A 193 1.63 4.27 19.37
C GLN A 193 0.31 3.74 18.80
N HIS A 194 -0.69 4.61 18.67
CA HIS A 194 -2.01 4.21 18.17
C HIS A 194 -1.95 3.71 16.71
N ALA A 195 -1.33 4.49 15.83
CA ALA A 195 -1.23 4.19 14.41
C ALA A 195 -0.37 2.93 14.15
N PHE A 196 0.76 2.81 14.84
CA PHE A 196 1.64 1.66 14.75
C PHE A 196 0.92 0.40 15.20
N THR A 197 0.30 0.39 16.39
CA THR A 197 -0.37 -0.81 16.91
C THR A 197 -1.56 -1.22 16.05
N TYR A 198 -2.28 -0.26 15.46
CA TYR A 198 -3.35 -0.54 14.49
C TYR A 198 -2.82 -1.25 13.25
N ILE A 199 -1.81 -0.69 12.58
CA ILE A 199 -1.22 -1.28 11.37
C ILE A 199 -0.53 -2.62 11.68
N PHE A 200 0.17 -2.71 12.82
CA PHE A 200 0.83 -3.92 13.25
C PHE A 200 -0.18 -5.06 13.44
N GLY A 201 -1.36 -4.78 14.02
CA GLY A 201 -2.44 -5.76 14.11
C GLY A 201 -3.05 -6.17 12.76
N ALA A 202 -3.03 -5.30 11.75
CA ALA A 202 -3.54 -5.61 10.41
C ALA A 202 -2.65 -6.62 9.65
N THR A 203 -1.34 -6.67 9.96
CA THR A 203 -0.41 -7.65 9.36
C THR A 203 -0.77 -9.12 9.65
N ASP A 204 -1.54 -9.36 10.73
CA ASP A 204 -2.02 -10.67 11.14
C ASP A 204 -3.37 -11.04 10.47
N SER A 205 -4.22 -10.04 10.21
CA SER A 205 -5.61 -10.26 9.77
C SER A 205 -5.75 -10.62 8.27
N ASN A 206 -4.85 -10.13 7.40
CA ASN A 206 -4.89 -10.42 5.96
C ASN A 206 -4.66 -11.91 5.63
N VAL A 207 -4.14 -12.71 6.56
CA VAL A 207 -3.95 -14.16 6.41
C VAL A 207 -5.28 -14.92 6.38
N GLN A 208 -6.32 -14.44 7.08
CA GLN A 208 -7.60 -15.16 7.15
C GLN A 208 -8.41 -15.07 5.85
N LEU A 209 -8.17 -14.07 5.00
CA LEU A 209 -8.83 -13.94 3.69
C LEU A 209 -8.14 -14.78 2.61
N ALA A 210 -6.80 -14.83 2.62
CA ALA A 210 -6.03 -15.63 1.66
C ALA A 210 -6.14 -17.15 1.92
N SER A 211 -6.21 -17.57 3.20
CA SER A 211 -6.36 -18.98 3.60
C SER A 211 -7.78 -19.54 3.42
N ARG A 212 -8.79 -18.68 3.26
CA ARG A 212 -10.18 -19.08 2.97
C ARG A 212 -10.50 -19.15 1.46
N SER A 213 -9.50 -18.88 0.62
CA SER A 213 -9.63 -18.85 -0.85
C SER A 213 -8.98 -20.06 -1.54
N GLN A 214 -8.58 -21.09 -0.78
CA GLN A 214 -8.12 -22.39 -1.29
C GLN A 214 -9.21 -23.45 -1.13
#